data_AF-X1IGM4-F1
#
_entry.id   AF-X1IGM4-F1
#
_cell.length_a   1.000
_cell.length_b   1.000
_cell.length_c   1.000
_cell.angle_alpha   90.00
_cell.angle_beta   90.00
_cell.angle_gamma   90.00
#
_symmetry.space_group_name_H-M   'P 1'
#
loop_
_entity.id
_entity.type
_entity.pdbx_description
1 polymer ?
#
loop_
_entity_poly.entity_id
_entity_poly.type
_entity_poly.pdbx_seq_one_letter_code
_entity_poly.pdbx_strand_id
1 'polypeptide(L)'
;LRYGNVYGPRQDPYGEAGVIAIFIEKMLKGEIPTINGDGEYIRDYIYVEDVAQANLLALQNMVKLLKVVQEKEKEIEGKGEAKAELKFNGFNLGTERGVSVNEIFYLLKEIIKFPHPANYGNSTG
;
A
#
# COMPACT_ATOMS: atom_id res chain seq x y z
N LEU A 1 8.78 4.44 5.41
CA LEU A 1 8.36 3.60 4.26
C LEU A 1 7.39 4.42 3.42
N ARG A 2 7.39 4.25 2.09
CA ARG A 2 6.47 4.93 1.16
C ARG A 2 5.59 3.88 0.51
N TYR A 3 4.30 3.88 0.82
CA TYR A 3 3.39 2.82 0.38
C TYR A 3 2.88 3.05 -1.03
N GLY A 4 2.64 1.96 -1.76
CA GLY A 4 1.68 1.95 -2.84
C GLY A 4 0.25 2.17 -2.34
N ASN A 5 -0.73 1.80 -3.15
CA ASN A 5 -2.15 1.94 -2.80
C ASN A 5 -2.53 0.83 -1.83
N VAL A 6 -2.59 1.17 -0.54
CA VAL A 6 -2.92 0.21 0.51
C VAL A 6 -4.39 -0.16 0.45
N TYR A 7 -4.69 -1.46 0.52
CA TYR A 7 -6.05 -1.99 0.62
C TYR A 7 -6.15 -3.09 1.68
N GLY A 8 -7.35 -3.33 2.19
CA GLY A 8 -7.62 -4.46 3.07
C GLY A 8 -8.75 -4.22 4.08
N PRO A 9 -8.99 -5.19 5.00
CA PRO A 9 -10.02 -5.09 6.01
C PRO A 9 -9.94 -3.81 6.84
N ARG A 10 -11.11 -3.29 7.22
CA ARG A 10 -11.30 -2.05 8.00
C ARG A 10 -10.95 -0.75 7.26
N GLN A 11 -10.68 -0.81 5.95
CA GLN A 11 -10.68 0.40 5.14
C GLN A 11 -12.09 1.00 5.12
N ASP A 12 -12.22 2.25 5.56
CA ASP A 12 -13.50 2.98 5.53
C ASP A 12 -13.89 3.25 4.07
N PRO A 13 -15.04 2.76 3.60
CA PRO A 13 -15.49 2.99 2.23
C PRO A 13 -16.17 4.36 2.01
N TYR A 14 -16.47 5.12 3.08
CA TYR A 14 -17.17 6.42 3.01
C TYR A 14 -16.24 7.65 3.12
N GLY A 15 -14.97 7.45 3.47
CA GLY A 15 -13.94 8.50 3.55
C GLY A 15 -13.13 8.65 2.25
N GLU A 16 -11.83 8.97 2.35
CA GLU A 16 -10.87 8.79 1.25
C GLU A 16 -10.56 7.29 1.04
N ALA A 17 -11.62 6.54 0.72
CA ALA A 17 -11.57 5.12 0.51
C ALA A 17 -10.85 4.76 -0.79
N GLY A 18 -10.10 3.66 -0.76
CA GLY A 18 -9.58 3.05 -1.97
C GLY A 18 -10.71 2.45 -2.82
N VAL A 19 -10.54 2.46 -4.14
CA VAL A 19 -11.49 1.92 -5.13
C VAL A 19 -11.97 0.50 -4.80
N ILE A 20 -11.09 -0.33 -4.22
CA ILE A 20 -11.38 -1.71 -3.81
C ILE A 20 -12.49 -1.75 -2.74
N ALA A 21 -12.40 -0.91 -1.69
CA ALA A 21 -13.39 -0.89 -0.61
C ALA A 21 -14.76 -0.43 -1.12
N ILE A 22 -14.78 0.63 -1.94
CA ILE A 22 -16.00 1.15 -2.56
C ILE A 22 -16.67 0.09 -3.44
N PHE A 23 -15.89 -0.64 -4.26
CA PHE A 23 -16.43 -1.66 -5.15
C PHE A 23 -17.00 -2.84 -4.37
N ILE A 24 -16.28 -3.34 -3.37
CA ILE A 24 -16.75 -4.43 -2.51
C ILE A 24 -18.08 -4.04 -1.86
N GLU A 25 -18.16 -2.84 -1.26
CA GLU A 25 -19.37 -2.40 -0.58
C GLU A 25 -20.58 -2.33 -1.53
N LYS A 26 -20.42 -1.64 -2.67
CA LYS A 26 -21.49 -1.49 -3.66
C LYS A 26 -21.94 -2.83 -4.23
N MET A 27 -21.00 -3.69 -4.62
CA MET A 27 -21.32 -5.02 -5.16
C MET A 27 -22.06 -5.89 -4.14
N LEU A 28 -21.66 -5.85 -2.86
CA LEU A 28 -22.36 -6.57 -1.78
C LEU A 28 -23.77 -6.03 -1.52
N LYS A 29 -24.03 -4.75 -1.82
CA LYS A 29 -25.36 -4.14 -1.77
C LYS A 29 -26.20 -4.36 -3.03
N GLY A 30 -25.63 -5.00 -4.06
CA GLY A 30 -26.28 -5.13 -5.37
C GLY A 30 -26.26 -3.85 -6.21
N GLU A 31 -25.51 -2.83 -5.78
CA GLU A 31 -25.36 -1.56 -6.48
C GLU A 31 -24.21 -1.64 -7.49
N ILE A 32 -24.36 -1.00 -8.65
CA ILE A 32 -23.33 -1.00 -9.69
C ILE A 32 -22.26 0.06 -9.35
N PRO A 33 -21.00 -0.33 -9.09
CA PRO A 33 -19.92 0.63 -8.92
C PRO A 33 -19.64 1.41 -10.20
N THR A 34 -19.28 2.68 -10.04
CA THR A 34 -18.87 3.55 -11.15
C THR A 34 -17.35 3.53 -11.29
N ILE A 35 -16.85 3.24 -12.49
CA ILE A 35 -15.45 3.42 -12.88
C ILE A 35 -15.33 4.81 -13.48
N ASN A 36 -14.50 5.68 -12.89
CA ASN A 36 -14.27 7.02 -13.42
C ASN A 36 -13.25 6.98 -14.56
N GLY A 37 -13.59 7.52 -15.74
CA GLY A 37 -12.74 7.45 -16.93
C GLY A 37 -12.84 6.11 -17.64
N ASP A 38 -11.77 5.68 -18.31
CA ASP A 38 -11.71 4.40 -19.05
C ASP A 38 -11.38 3.18 -18.15
N GLY A 39 -10.93 3.42 -16.91
CA GLY A 39 -10.53 2.38 -15.98
C GLY A 39 -9.15 1.76 -16.23
N GLU A 40 -8.40 2.26 -17.21
CA GLU A 40 -7.09 1.71 -17.62
C GLU A 40 -5.92 2.27 -16.78
N TYR A 41 -6.19 3.22 -15.88
CA TYR A 41 -5.18 3.74 -14.98
C TYR A 41 -4.59 2.65 -14.07
N ILE A 42 -3.30 2.40 -14.27
CA ILE A 42 -2.54 1.40 -13.53
C ILE A 42 -2.05 1.98 -12.20
N ARG A 43 -2.18 1.19 -11.13
CA ARG A 43 -1.65 1.50 -9.80
C ARG A 43 -1.05 0.24 -9.16
N ASP A 44 -0.03 0.41 -8.33
CA ASP A 44 0.50 -0.66 -7.46
C ASP A 44 -0.36 -0.71 -6.20
N TYR A 45 -0.95 -1.87 -5.91
CA TYR A 45 -1.77 -2.12 -4.73
C TYR A 45 -1.05 -3.08 -3.79
N ILE A 46 -1.05 -2.76 -2.50
CA ILE A 46 -0.43 -3.60 -1.46
C ILE A 46 -1.42 -3.90 -0.33
N TYR A 47 -1.42 -5.15 0.12
CA TYR A 47 -2.30 -5.58 1.20
C TYR A 47 -1.84 -5.02 2.55
N VAL A 48 -2.79 -4.61 3.39
CA VAL A 48 -2.52 -3.95 4.68
C VAL A 48 -1.67 -4.79 5.64
N GLU A 49 -1.79 -6.12 5.59
CA GLU A 49 -0.97 -7.00 6.45
C GLU A 49 0.49 -7.04 6.00
N ASP A 50 0.79 -6.98 4.70
CA ASP A 50 2.16 -6.87 4.19
C ASP A 50 2.79 -5.55 4.62
N VAL A 51 2.01 -4.46 4.61
CA VAL A 51 2.43 -3.16 5.14
C VAL A 51 2.73 -3.25 6.64
N ALA A 52 1.87 -3.90 7.42
CA ALA A 52 2.08 -4.09 8.85
C ALA A 52 3.35 -4.91 9.13
N GLN A 53 3.56 -6.00 8.39
CA GLN A 53 4.74 -6.84 8.49
C GLN A 53 6.02 -6.08 8.14
N ALA A 54 6.01 -5.30 7.05
CA ALA A 54 7.15 -4.49 6.66
C ALA A 54 7.53 -3.45 7.73
N ASN A 55 6.55 -2.81 8.37
CA ASN A 55 6.79 -1.89 9.48
C ASN A 55 7.41 -2.61 10.69
N LEU A 56 6.88 -3.78 11.06
CA LEU A 56 7.43 -4.57 12.16
C LEU A 56 8.90 -4.96 11.89
N LEU A 57 9.20 -5.44 10.68
CA LEU A 57 10.56 -5.79 10.27
C LEU A 57 11.48 -4.57 10.26
N ALA A 58 11.02 -3.42 9.77
CA ALA A 58 11.80 -2.18 9.78
C ALA A 58 12.18 -1.77 11.21
N LEU A 59 11.22 -1.80 12.15
CA LEU A 59 11.45 -1.48 13.56
C LEU A 59 12.45 -2.46 14.20
N GLN A 60 12.26 -3.77 14.00
CA GLN A 60 13.16 -4.79 14.54
C GLN A 60 14.60 -4.63 14.04
N ASN A 61 14.77 -4.35 12.74
CA ASN A 61 16.11 -4.15 12.16
C ASN A 61 16.74 -2.83 12.58
N MET A 62 15.95 -1.77 12.75
CA MET A 62 16.44 -0.50 13.30
C MET A 62 16.98 -0.67 14.72
N VAL A 63 16.27 -1.42 15.57
CA VAL A 63 16.74 -1.73 16.94
C VAL A 63 18.04 -2.54 16.92
N LYS A 64 18.18 -3.50 16.00
CA LYS A 64 19.43 -4.27 15.83
C LYS A 64 20.59 -3.37 15.39
N LEU A 65 20.36 -2.50 14.40
CA LEU A 65 21.36 -1.55 13.92
C LEU A 65 21.83 -0.60 15.02
N LEU A 66 20.91 -0.06 15.83
CA LEU A 66 21.26 0.82 16.95
C LEU A 66 22.18 0.14 17.97
N LYS A 67 21.97 -1.14 18.27
CA LYS A 67 22.86 -1.90 19.17
C LYS A 67 24.28 -2.01 18.61
N VAL A 68 24.40 -2.36 17.33
CA VAL A 68 25.70 -2.44 16.65
C VAL A 68 26.40 -1.09 16.61
N VAL A 69 25.67 -0.01 16.36
CA VAL A 69 26.22 1.36 16.36
C VAL A 69 26.72 1.73 17.76
N GLN A 70 25.93 1.47 18.81
CA GLN A 70 26.35 1.74 20.20
C GLN A 70 27.58 0.95 20.63
N GLU A 71 27.71 -0.31 20.20
CA GLU A 71 28.90 -1.13 20.45
C GLU A 71 30.13 -0.55 19.74
N LYS A 72 30.01 -0.19 18.46
CA LYS A 72 31.09 0.45 17.70
C LYS A 72 31.48 1.82 18.24
N GLU A 73 30.52 2.63 18.67
CA GLU A 73 30.81 3.95 19.24
C GLU A 73 31.68 3.86 20.50
N LYS A 74 31.45 2.85 21.35
CA LYS A 74 32.30 2.58 22.53
C LYS A 74 33.72 2.14 22.16
N GLU A 75 33.91 1.46 21.03
CA GLU A 75 35.25 1.07 20.54
C GLU A 75 36.04 2.23 19.92
N ILE A 76 35.34 3.25 19.42
CA ILE A 76 35.92 4.42 18.75
C ILE A 76 36.11 5.58 19.76
N GLU A 77 35.46 5.52 20.93
CA GLU A 77 35.61 6.48 22.02
C GLU A 77 37.09 6.60 22.44
N GLY A 78 37.72 7.73 22.08
CA GLY A 78 39.14 8.00 22.31
C GLY A 78 40.03 8.05 21.06
N LYS A 79 39.52 7.74 19.86
CA LYS A 79 40.31 7.73 18.60
C LYS A 79 40.21 9.00 17.74
N GLY A 80 39.41 9.99 18.14
CA GLY A 80 39.28 11.26 17.41
C GLY A 80 38.63 11.16 16.02
N GLU A 81 38.02 10.02 15.68
CA GLU A 81 37.34 9.81 14.40
C GLU A 81 35.94 10.43 14.38
N ALA A 82 35.52 10.96 13.23
CA ALA A 82 34.21 11.57 13.05
C ALA A 82 33.09 10.50 13.14
N LYS A 83 32.02 10.80 13.89
CA LYS A 83 30.84 9.93 13.96
C LYS A 83 30.20 9.80 12.58
N ALA A 84 30.05 8.56 12.11
CA ALA A 84 29.32 8.29 10.88
C ALA A 84 27.82 8.62 11.07
N GLU A 85 27.29 9.50 10.24
CA GLU A 85 25.85 9.81 10.21
C GLU A 85 25.11 8.74 9.41
N LEU A 86 24.16 8.06 10.04
CA LEU A 86 23.33 7.05 9.37
C LEU A 86 22.19 7.74 8.63
N LYS A 87 22.30 7.86 7.30
CA LYS A 87 21.25 8.43 6.44
C LYS A 87 20.31 7.33 5.93
N PHE A 88 19.03 7.45 6.26
CA PHE A 88 17.99 6.59 5.69
C PHE A 88 17.27 7.31 4.56
N ASN A 89 17.44 6.81 3.34
CA ASN A 89 16.62 7.22 2.21
C ASN A 89 15.33 6.40 2.24
N GLY A 90 14.16 7.04 2.17
CA GLY A 90 12.88 6.34 2.29
C GLY A 90 12.75 5.17 1.31
N PHE A 91 12.23 4.03 1.78
CA PHE A 91 12.03 2.82 0.97
C PHE A 91 10.60 2.74 0.46
N ASN A 92 10.43 2.52 -0.84
CA ASN A 92 9.13 2.22 -1.44
C ASN A 92 8.69 0.81 -1.03
N LEU A 93 7.39 0.65 -0.79
CA LEU A 93 6.77 -0.61 -0.42
C LEU A 93 5.52 -0.80 -1.28
N GLY A 94 5.59 -1.79 -2.15
CA GLY A 94 4.55 -2.15 -3.10
C GLY A 94 4.80 -3.57 -3.60
N THR A 95 3.98 -4.02 -4.54
CA THR A 95 4.10 -5.34 -5.16
C THR A 95 4.92 -5.31 -6.45
N GLU A 96 5.28 -4.11 -6.92
CA GLU A 96 5.91 -3.86 -8.23
C GLU A 96 5.04 -4.31 -9.42
N ARG A 97 3.78 -4.66 -9.15
CA ARG A 97 2.79 -5.05 -10.15
C ARG A 97 1.74 -3.97 -10.25
N GLY A 98 1.59 -3.47 -11.47
CA GLY A 98 0.51 -2.57 -11.81
C GLY A 98 -0.79 -3.34 -12.05
N VAL A 99 -1.90 -2.84 -11.49
CA VAL A 99 -3.24 -3.34 -11.76
C VAL A 99 -4.14 -2.17 -12.14
N SER A 100 -4.91 -2.32 -13.22
CA SER A 100 -5.92 -1.34 -13.65
C SER A 100 -7.19 -1.39 -12.78
N VAL A 101 -8.00 -0.34 -12.84
CA VAL A 101 -9.31 -0.33 -12.16
C VAL A 101 -10.26 -1.34 -12.80
N ASN A 102 -10.15 -1.55 -14.12
CA ASN A 102 -10.90 -2.59 -14.84
C ASN A 102 -10.58 -3.99 -14.32
N GLU A 103 -9.30 -4.33 -14.18
CA GLU A 103 -8.88 -5.62 -13.61
C GLU A 103 -9.44 -5.83 -12.20
N ILE A 104 -9.35 -4.83 -11.32
CA ILE A 104 -9.91 -4.88 -9.97
C ILE A 104 -11.41 -5.16 -10.02
N PHE A 105 -12.16 -4.45 -10.87
CA PHE A 105 -13.59 -4.64 -11.03
C PHE A 105 -13.92 -6.08 -11.41
N TYR A 106 -13.26 -6.62 -12.43
CA TYR A 106 -13.56 -7.97 -12.92
C TYR A 106 -13.15 -9.07 -11.95
N LEU A 107 -12.02 -8.92 -11.25
CA LEU A 107 -11.62 -9.83 -10.18
C LEU A 107 -12.65 -9.84 -9.04
N LEU A 108 -13.07 -8.67 -8.55
CA LEU A 108 -14.07 -8.56 -7.51
C LEU A 108 -15.44 -9.09 -7.96
N LYS A 109 -15.85 -8.79 -9.19
CA LYS A 109 -17.07 -9.31 -9.81
C LYS A 109 -17.07 -10.85 -9.81
N GLU A 110 -15.96 -11.47 -10.18
CA GLU A 110 -15.82 -12.93 -10.21
C GLU A 110 -15.88 -13.52 -8.80
N ILE A 111 -15.19 -12.91 -7.82
CA ILE A 111 -15.13 -13.37 -6.44
C ILE A 111 -16.51 -13.26 -5.77
N ILE A 112 -17.16 -12.10 -5.89
CA ILE A 112 -18.44 -11.79 -5.26
C ILE A 112 -19.62 -12.43 -6.02
N LYS A 113 -19.39 -12.92 -7.25
CA LYS A 113 -20.44 -13.37 -8.19
C LYS A 113 -21.44 -12.25 -8.51
N PHE A 114 -20.93 -11.02 -8.63
CA PHE A 114 -21.75 -9.85 -8.94
C PHE A 114 -22.27 -9.95 -10.39
N PRO A 115 -23.58 -9.80 -10.66
CA PRO A 115 -24.14 -10.13 -11.98
C PRO A 115 -24.00 -9.01 -13.01
N HIS A 116 -23.84 -7.75 -12.60
CA HIS A 116 -23.90 -6.60 -13.50
C HIS A 116 -22.55 -6.25 -14.15
N PRO A 117 -22.55 -5.66 -15.37
CA PRO A 117 -21.33 -5.16 -16.02
C PRO A 117 -20.80 -3.90 -15.32
N ALA A 118 -19.60 -3.48 -15.69
CA ALA A 118 -19.04 -2.20 -15.26
C ALA A 118 -19.88 -1.02 -15.76
N ASN A 119 -20.02 0.01 -14.92
CA ASN A 119 -20.59 1.29 -15.29
C ASN A 119 -19.48 2.33 -15.36
N TYR A 120 -19.25 2.93 -16.52
CA TYR A 120 -18.24 3.96 -16.69
C TYR A 120 -18.88 5.34 -16.51
N GLY A 121 -18.37 6.12 -15.57
CA GLY A 121 -18.80 7.49 -15.33
C GLY A 121 -18.31 8.41 -16.44
N ASN A 122 -19.03 9.53 -16.67
CA ASN A 122 -18.58 10.54 -17.61
C ASN A 122 -17.17 11.02 -17.25
N SER A 123 -16.26 11.01 -18.23
CA SER A 123 -14.96 11.63 -18.12
C SER A 123 -15.15 13.12 -17.79
N THR A 124 -14.90 13.52 -16.55
CA THR A 124 -14.60 14.92 -16.26
C THR A 124 -13.16 15.13 -16.71
N GLY A 125 -13.01 15.51 -17.99
CA GLY A 125 -11.74 15.97 -18.55
C GLY A 125 -11.21 17.21 -17.84
#